data_AF-A0AAN6F5K9-F1
#
_entry.id   AF-A0AAN6F5K9-F1
#
_cell.length_a   1.000
_cell.length_b   1.000
_cell.length_c   1.000
_cell.angle_alpha   90.00
_cell.angle_beta   90.00
_cell.angle_gamma   90.00
#
_symmetry.space_group_name_H-M   'P 1'
#
loop_
_entity.id
_entity.type
_entity.pdbx_description
1 polymer ?
#
loop_
_entity_poly.entity_id
_entity_poly.type
_entity_poly.pdbx_seq_one_letter_code
_entity_poly.pdbx_strand_id
1 'polypeptide(L)'
;MGITDFFSDLLSSVSFVQEVHAEAPAEEEDSNEGSEDTKEEESGDAEEEEGGEEGGDDEEEEEEEEEEEEPVDPKPKLEEDCARSAQCAGFKHHFDECVERVTAAQEDPDHKGPKEDCVEEFFHLQHCATQCAAPKLWKQLK
;
A
#
# COMPACT_ATOMS: atom_id res chain seq x y z
N MET A 1 36.85 -4.89 24.37
CA MET A 1 36.24 -4.78 23.04
C MET A 1 37.21 -5.34 22.03
N GLY A 2 37.48 -6.63 22.16
CA GLY A 2 38.35 -7.37 21.25
C GLY A 2 37.51 -8.06 20.17
N ILE A 3 38.15 -8.56 19.13
CA ILE A 3 37.48 -9.33 18.05
C ILE A 3 36.64 -10.51 18.57
N THR A 4 36.93 -11.02 19.76
CA THR A 4 36.16 -12.08 20.43
C THR A 4 34.78 -11.62 20.91
N ASP A 5 34.60 -10.33 21.21
CA ASP A 5 33.30 -9.76 21.60
C ASP A 5 32.34 -9.80 20.40
N PHE A 6 32.82 -9.49 19.18
CA PHE A 6 32.01 -9.54 17.96
C PHE A 6 31.49 -10.96 17.65
N PHE A 7 32.33 -11.98 17.84
CA PHE A 7 31.89 -13.37 17.64
C PHE A 7 30.91 -13.82 18.74
N SER A 8 31.06 -13.33 19.97
CA SER A 8 30.12 -13.62 21.07
C SER A 8 28.75 -12.98 20.83
N ASP A 9 28.71 -11.73 20.38
CA ASP A 9 27.46 -11.05 20.03
C ASP A 9 26.75 -11.72 18.85
N LEU A 10 27.50 -12.13 17.82
CA LEU A 10 26.93 -12.87 16.69
C LEU A 10 26.35 -14.22 17.13
N LEU A 11 27.07 -14.99 17.95
CA LEU A 11 26.57 -16.29 18.43
C LEU A 11 25.37 -16.14 19.36
N SER A 12 25.33 -15.07 20.15
CA SER A 12 24.20 -14.74 21.02
C SER A 12 22.95 -14.37 20.21
N SER A 13 23.10 -13.66 19.08
CA SER A 13 21.98 -13.28 18.21
C SER A 13 21.35 -14.44 17.45
N VAL A 14 22.10 -15.51 17.17
CA VAL A 14 21.61 -16.69 16.45
C VAL A 14 21.03 -17.74 17.41
N SER A 15 21.43 -17.72 18.69
CA SER A 15 20.99 -18.70 19.68
C SER A 15 19.63 -18.38 20.31
N PHE A 16 19.06 -17.21 20.06
CA PHE A 16 17.72 -16.83 20.52
C PHE A 16 16.77 -16.77 19.33
N VAL A 17 16.29 -17.95 18.90
CA VAL A 17 15.08 -18.04 18.09
C VAL A 17 13.92 -17.68 19.03
N GLN A 18 13.68 -16.39 19.20
CA GLN A 18 12.41 -15.92 19.72
C GLN A 18 11.43 -16.05 18.57
N GLU A 19 10.57 -17.07 18.65
CA GLU A 19 9.47 -17.27 17.72
C GLU A 19 8.54 -16.05 17.82
N VAL A 20 8.68 -15.13 16.86
CA VAL A 20 7.83 -13.95 16.73
C VAL A 20 6.46 -14.41 16.24
N HIS A 21 5.55 -14.59 17.19
CA HIS A 21 4.13 -14.76 16.90
C HIS A 21 3.58 -13.40 16.48
N ALA A 22 3.36 -13.19 15.18
CA ALA A 22 2.59 -12.05 14.71
C ALA A 22 1.13 -12.29 15.11
N GLU A 23 0.66 -11.55 16.12
CA GLU A 23 -0.71 -11.58 16.61
C GLU A 23 -1.64 -10.96 15.54
N ALA A 24 -2.15 -11.82 14.64
CA ALA A 24 -3.39 -11.55 13.91
C ALA A 24 -4.56 -11.79 14.87
N PRO A 25 -5.65 -10.99 14.82
CA PRO A 25 -6.79 -11.22 15.70
C PRO A 25 -7.31 -12.65 15.51
N ALA A 26 -7.41 -13.37 16.62
CA ALA A 26 -7.80 -14.77 16.68
C ALA A 26 -9.15 -15.01 15.98
N GLU A 27 -9.12 -15.83 14.94
CA GLU A 27 -10.30 -16.61 14.56
C GLU A 27 -10.34 -17.82 15.50
N GLU A 28 -11.30 -17.78 16.42
CA GLU A 28 -11.63 -18.87 17.33
C GLU A 28 -12.12 -20.08 16.51
N GLU A 29 -11.28 -21.10 16.32
CA GLU A 29 -11.73 -22.43 15.95
C GLU A 29 -12.07 -23.22 17.23
N ASP A 30 -13.34 -23.18 17.65
CA ASP A 30 -13.92 -24.23 18.49
C ASP A 30 -14.63 -25.23 17.58
N SER A 31 -14.06 -26.42 17.48
CA SER A 31 -14.66 -27.55 16.77
C SER A 31 -15.33 -28.48 17.77
N ASN A 32 -16.65 -28.42 17.86
CA ASN A 32 -17.45 -29.59 18.22
C ASN A 32 -18.91 -29.54 17.67
N GLU A 33 -19.18 -30.48 16.76
CA GLU A 33 -20.44 -31.14 16.42
C GLU A 33 -21.79 -30.38 16.47
N GLY A 34 -22.43 -30.28 15.29
CA GLY A 34 -23.73 -30.93 15.11
C GLY A 34 -24.96 -30.06 14.81
N SER A 35 -25.33 -30.07 13.53
CA SER A 35 -26.70 -30.12 12.99
C SER A 35 -27.61 -28.88 13.06
N GLU A 36 -27.90 -28.39 11.85
CA GLU A 36 -29.22 -27.94 11.36
C GLU A 36 -29.87 -26.71 12.01
N ASP A 37 -29.83 -25.58 11.31
CA ASP A 37 -31.08 -24.86 11.06
C ASP A 37 -31.12 -24.28 9.65
N THR A 38 -32.33 -24.21 9.16
CA THR A 38 -32.78 -24.04 7.80
C THR A 38 -33.19 -22.58 7.61
N LYS A 39 -33.33 -22.20 6.34
CA LYS A 39 -34.34 -21.26 5.81
C LYS A 39 -33.89 -19.83 5.55
N GLU A 40 -33.59 -19.68 4.26
CA GLU A 40 -33.64 -18.50 3.41
C GLU A 40 -35.09 -17.99 3.21
N GLU A 41 -35.19 -16.72 2.78
CA GLU A 41 -36.30 -16.02 2.10
C GLU A 41 -37.43 -15.32 2.91
N GLU A 42 -37.43 -13.97 2.90
CA GLU A 42 -38.41 -13.07 2.22
C GLU A 42 -38.13 -11.61 2.68
N SER A 43 -37.71 -10.66 1.84
CA SER A 43 -38.49 -9.82 0.90
C SER A 43 -39.68 -9.06 1.52
N GLY A 44 -39.68 -7.73 1.40
CA GLY A 44 -40.77 -6.85 1.84
C GLY A 44 -40.41 -5.36 1.74
N ASP A 45 -40.69 -4.80 0.56
CA ASP A 45 -40.50 -3.42 0.11
C ASP A 45 -41.55 -2.42 0.68
N ALA A 46 -41.18 -1.13 0.63
CA ALA A 46 -42.03 0.03 0.34
C ALA A 46 -42.41 1.04 1.47
N GLU A 47 -41.87 2.26 1.27
CA GLU A 47 -42.54 3.59 1.20
C GLU A 47 -42.11 4.72 2.17
N GLU A 48 -41.96 5.88 1.52
CA GLU A 48 -41.59 7.24 1.94
C GLU A 48 -42.53 7.88 2.99
N GLU A 49 -42.06 8.96 3.62
CA GLU A 49 -42.67 10.30 3.48
C GLU A 49 -41.88 11.35 4.28
N GLU A 50 -41.81 12.54 3.69
CA GLU A 50 -41.07 13.74 4.13
C GLU A 50 -41.81 14.58 5.20
N GLY A 51 -41.09 15.55 5.80
CA GLY A 51 -41.68 16.89 6.02
C GLY A 51 -41.32 17.66 7.30
N GLY A 52 -40.68 18.84 7.09
CA GLY A 52 -40.86 20.11 7.85
C GLY A 52 -39.79 20.49 8.89
N GLU A 53 -38.89 21.48 8.65
CA GLU A 53 -39.01 22.96 8.90
C GLU A 53 -39.08 23.34 10.40
N GLU A 54 -38.42 24.35 10.99
CA GLU A 54 -37.56 25.49 10.62
C GLU A 54 -36.84 26.01 11.90
N GLY A 55 -35.68 26.68 11.73
CA GLY A 55 -35.41 27.98 12.40
C GLY A 55 -34.73 27.99 13.78
N GLY A 56 -33.45 28.42 13.81
CA GLY A 56 -32.74 28.80 15.04
C GLY A 56 -31.33 29.31 14.77
N ASP A 57 -31.23 30.63 14.60
CA ASP A 57 -30.05 31.49 14.65
C ASP A 57 -29.05 31.09 15.75
N ASP A 58 -27.82 30.72 15.37
CA ASP A 58 -26.64 30.83 16.23
C ASP A 58 -25.44 31.20 15.35
N GLU A 59 -24.99 32.44 15.53
CA GLU A 59 -23.70 32.96 15.08
C GLU A 59 -22.56 32.20 15.78
N GLU A 60 -22.32 30.94 15.39
CA GLU A 60 -21.03 30.33 15.68
C GLU A 60 -20.06 30.74 14.56
N GLU A 61 -19.17 31.64 14.95
CA GLU A 61 -17.83 31.80 14.38
C GLU A 61 -17.22 30.41 14.16
N GLU A 62 -17.51 29.76 13.03
CA GLU A 62 -16.63 28.73 12.50
C GLU A 62 -15.37 29.48 12.08
N GLU A 63 -14.46 29.55 13.05
CA GLU A 63 -13.05 29.81 12.85
C GLU A 63 -12.66 29.16 11.53
N GLU A 64 -12.36 30.02 10.54
CA GLU A 64 -11.51 29.65 9.42
C GLU A 64 -10.19 29.18 10.06
N GLU A 65 -10.14 27.90 10.45
CA GLU A 65 -8.90 27.18 10.59
C GLU A 65 -8.27 27.27 9.20
N GLU A 66 -7.43 28.28 9.02
CA GLU A 66 -6.36 28.27 8.04
C GLU A 66 -5.57 26.98 8.32
N GLU A 67 -6.03 25.85 7.75
CA GLU A 67 -5.21 24.66 7.58
C GLU A 67 -3.98 25.16 6.82
N GLU A 68 -2.91 25.44 7.55
CA GLU A 68 -1.60 25.73 6.98
C GLU A 68 -1.31 24.60 5.99
N GLU A 69 -1.39 24.88 4.67
CA GLU A 69 -1.09 23.90 3.63
C GLU A 69 0.27 23.28 3.95
N GLU A 70 0.26 22.03 4.44
CA GLU A 70 1.49 21.33 4.76
C GLU A 70 2.36 21.30 3.50
N PRO A 71 3.68 21.56 3.62
CA PRO A 71 4.56 21.53 2.45
C PRO A 71 4.58 20.13 1.84
N VAL A 72 4.03 20.00 0.63
CA VAL A 72 4.00 18.73 -0.13
C VAL A 72 5.41 18.22 -0.39
N ASP A 73 5.66 16.92 -0.17
CA ASP A 73 6.95 16.29 -0.49
C ASP A 73 7.27 16.45 -1.98
N PRO A 74 8.39 17.11 -2.36
CA PRO A 74 8.77 17.27 -3.75
C PRO A 74 9.29 15.97 -4.40
N LYS A 75 9.67 14.95 -3.64
CA LYS A 75 10.30 13.73 -4.15
C LYS A 75 9.41 12.96 -5.15
N PRO A 76 8.14 12.64 -4.88
CA PRO A 76 7.32 11.83 -5.79
C PRO A 76 7.19 12.48 -7.17
N LYS A 77 6.94 13.80 -7.19
CA LYS A 77 6.85 14.57 -8.44
C LYS A 77 8.16 14.53 -9.24
N LEU A 78 9.30 14.64 -8.56
CA LEU A 78 10.61 14.57 -9.21
C LEU A 78 10.90 13.17 -9.77
N GLU A 79 10.55 12.11 -9.04
CA GLU A 79 10.71 10.73 -9.48
C GLU A 79 9.81 10.42 -10.69
N GLU A 80 8.56 10.87 -10.69
CA GLU A 80 7.63 10.72 -11.82
C GLU A 80 8.08 11.46 -13.08
N ASP A 81 8.55 12.70 -12.93
CA ASP A 81 9.10 13.47 -14.05
C ASP A 81 10.37 12.83 -14.60
N CYS A 82 11.21 12.26 -13.72
CA CYS A 82 12.39 11.51 -14.10
C CYS A 82 12.04 10.18 -14.78
N ALA A 83 11.03 9.45 -14.30
CA ALA A 83 10.55 8.21 -14.90
C ALA A 83 10.00 8.42 -16.33
N ARG A 84 9.37 9.58 -16.59
CA ARG A 84 8.87 9.98 -17.93
C ARG A 84 9.92 10.63 -18.82
N SER A 85 11.13 10.84 -18.32
CA SER A 85 12.19 11.51 -19.08
C SER A 85 12.79 10.59 -20.16
N ALA A 86 13.37 11.19 -21.21
CA ALA A 86 13.93 10.44 -22.34
C ALA A 86 15.03 9.43 -21.96
N GLN A 87 15.78 9.68 -20.89
CA GLN A 87 16.80 8.77 -20.37
C GLN A 87 16.22 7.50 -19.72
N CYS A 88 15.01 7.58 -19.13
CA CYS A 88 14.37 6.45 -18.46
C CYS A 88 13.23 5.82 -19.27
N ALA A 89 12.90 6.40 -20.43
CA ALA A 89 11.77 5.96 -21.27
C ALA A 89 11.84 4.47 -21.66
N GLY A 90 13.04 3.94 -21.94
CA GLY A 90 13.21 2.52 -22.25
C GLY A 90 12.88 1.60 -21.07
N PHE A 91 13.36 1.94 -19.88
CA PHE A 91 13.04 1.18 -18.66
C PHE A 91 11.55 1.27 -18.32
N LYS A 92 10.94 2.44 -18.53
CA LYS A 92 9.50 2.61 -18.33
C LYS A 92 8.71 1.71 -19.28
N HIS A 93 9.08 1.68 -20.57
CA HIS A 93 8.43 0.81 -21.55
C HIS A 93 8.49 -0.66 -21.12
N HIS A 94 9.66 -1.16 -20.70
CA HIS A 94 9.77 -2.55 -20.25
C HIS A 94 8.96 -2.86 -19.00
N PHE A 95 8.91 -1.92 -18.05
CA PHE A 95 8.06 -2.06 -16.87
C PHE A 95 6.57 -2.10 -17.24
N ASP A 96 6.11 -1.18 -18.09
CA ASP A 96 4.71 -1.14 -18.54
C ASP A 96 4.35 -2.44 -19.29
N GLU A 97 5.23 -2.93 -20.16
CA GLU A 97 5.06 -4.20 -20.89
C GLU A 97 4.99 -5.41 -19.93
N CYS A 98 5.82 -5.43 -18.88
CA CYS A 98 5.74 -6.46 -17.85
C CYS A 98 4.39 -6.40 -17.12
N VAL A 99 3.94 -5.21 -16.72
CA VAL A 99 2.66 -5.03 -16.01
C VAL A 99 1.51 -5.53 -16.87
N GLU A 100 1.47 -5.16 -18.16
CA GLU A 100 0.45 -5.65 -19.09
C GLU A 100 0.42 -7.19 -19.17
N ARG A 101 1.60 -7.83 -19.27
CA ARG A 101 1.73 -9.29 -19.31
C ARG A 101 1.27 -9.96 -18.02
N VAL A 102 1.73 -9.45 -16.88
CA VAL A 102 1.42 -10.01 -15.56
C VAL A 102 -0.05 -9.83 -15.22
N THR A 103 -0.62 -8.64 -15.49
CA THR A 103 -2.06 -8.40 -15.32
C THR A 103 -2.89 -9.32 -16.19
N ALA A 104 -2.54 -9.49 -17.47
CA ALA A 104 -3.25 -10.42 -18.36
C ALA A 104 -3.18 -11.88 -17.86
N ALA A 105 -2.04 -12.29 -17.31
CA ALA A 105 -1.89 -13.63 -16.71
C ALA A 105 -2.69 -13.79 -15.40
N GLN A 106 -2.88 -12.71 -14.63
CA GLN A 106 -3.67 -12.72 -13.39
C GLN A 106 -5.19 -12.75 -13.66
N GLU A 107 -5.63 -12.11 -14.75
CA GLU A 107 -7.04 -12.06 -15.15
C GLU A 107 -7.52 -13.35 -15.84
N ASP A 108 -6.60 -14.16 -16.37
CA ASP A 108 -6.91 -15.44 -17.02
C ASP A 108 -7.16 -16.56 -15.98
N PRO A 109 -8.41 -17.04 -15.81
CA PRO A 109 -8.75 -18.08 -14.84
C PRO A 109 -8.13 -19.45 -15.18
N ASP A 110 -7.74 -19.66 -16.45
CA ASP A 110 -7.11 -20.89 -16.92
C ASP A 110 -5.58 -20.79 -16.92
N HIS A 111 -5.00 -19.68 -16.45
CA HIS A 111 -3.56 -19.50 -16.38
C HIS A 111 -2.90 -20.51 -15.42
N LYS A 112 -2.15 -21.45 -15.99
CA LYS A 112 -1.38 -22.48 -15.25
C LYS A 112 0.13 -22.21 -15.26
N GLY A 113 0.55 -21.03 -15.71
CA GLY A 113 1.94 -20.61 -15.75
C GLY A 113 2.49 -20.27 -14.36
N PRO A 114 3.81 -20.04 -14.26
CA PRO A 114 4.40 -19.49 -13.05
C PRO A 114 3.85 -18.08 -12.78
N LYS A 115 3.77 -17.70 -11.51
CA LYS A 115 3.43 -16.33 -11.12
C LYS A 115 4.65 -15.44 -11.35
N GLU A 116 4.70 -14.81 -12.52
CA GLU A 116 5.67 -13.77 -12.84
C GLU A 116 5.39 -12.49 -12.03
N ASP A 117 6.44 -11.77 -11.68
CA ASP A 117 6.39 -10.44 -11.08
C ASP A 117 7.25 -9.46 -11.90
N CYS A 118 7.04 -8.16 -11.69
CA CYS A 118 7.74 -7.08 -12.40
C CYS A 118 8.79 -6.37 -11.54
N VAL A 119 9.33 -7.05 -10.53
CA VAL A 119 10.26 -6.42 -9.58
C VAL A 119 11.57 -6.04 -10.27
N GLU A 120 12.05 -6.84 -11.20
CA GLU A 120 13.27 -6.54 -11.95
C GLU A 120 13.12 -5.25 -12.79
N GLU A 121 12.08 -5.15 -13.60
CA GLU A 121 11.80 -4.00 -14.44
C GLU A 121 11.51 -2.76 -13.59
N PHE A 122 10.79 -2.93 -12.47
CA PHE A 122 10.57 -1.85 -11.51
C PHE A 122 11.90 -1.34 -10.94
N PHE A 123 12.83 -2.22 -10.59
CA PHE A 123 14.14 -1.83 -10.06
C PHE A 123 14.97 -1.09 -11.11
N HIS A 124 14.91 -1.50 -12.39
CA HIS A 124 15.58 -0.77 -13.47
C HIS A 124 15.00 0.64 -13.67
N LEU A 125 13.67 0.76 -13.70
CA LEU A 125 13.00 2.06 -13.82
C LEU A 125 13.31 2.95 -12.62
N GLN A 126 13.19 2.41 -11.41
CA GLN A 126 13.37 3.17 -10.18
C GLN A 126 14.84 3.55 -9.96
N HIS A 127 15.78 2.69 -10.33
CA HIS A 127 17.20 3.03 -10.33
C HIS A 127 17.49 4.25 -11.23
N CYS A 128 16.92 4.27 -12.44
CA CYS A 128 17.06 5.40 -13.35
C CYS A 128 16.39 6.67 -12.80
N ALA A 129 15.14 6.56 -12.34
CA ALA A 129 14.35 7.68 -11.85
C ALA A 129 14.98 8.33 -10.61
N THR A 130 15.40 7.53 -9.63
CA THR A 130 16.03 8.02 -8.39
C THR A 130 17.39 8.66 -8.64
N GLN A 131 18.21 8.11 -9.55
CA GLN A 131 19.48 8.75 -9.94
C GLN A 131 19.26 10.12 -10.60
N CYS A 132 18.20 10.25 -11.40
CA CYS A 132 17.80 11.53 -11.99
C CYS A 132 17.23 12.51 -10.95
N ALA A 133 16.43 12.02 -10.00
CA ALA A 133 15.71 12.85 -9.03
C ALA A 133 16.61 13.32 -7.88
N ALA A 134 17.55 12.49 -7.42
CA ALA A 134 18.42 12.78 -6.28
C ALA A 134 19.08 14.18 -6.33
N PRO A 135 19.80 14.59 -7.38
CA PRO A 135 20.43 15.92 -7.41
C PRO A 135 19.44 17.08 -7.52
N LYS A 136 18.18 16.83 -7.90
CA LYS A 136 17.11 17.83 -7.95
C LYS A 136 16.44 17.97 -6.59
N LEU A 137 16.19 16.85 -5.91
CA LEU A 137 15.57 16.78 -4.59
C LEU A 137 16.41 17.53 -3.56
N TRP A 138 17.71 17.24 -3.47
CA TRP A 138 18.61 17.88 -2.49
C TRP A 138 18.80 19.39 -2.70
N LYS A 139 18.34 19.97 -3.82
CA LYS A 139 18.33 21.42 -4.05
C LYS A 139 17.07 22.10 -3.52
N GLN A 140 16.00 21.34 -3.31
CA GLN A 140 14.69 21.85 -2.88
C GLN A 140 14.49 21.72 -1.36
N LEU A 141 15.14 20.72 -0.75
CA LEU A 141 15.14 20.54 0.70
C LEU A 141 16.01 21.63 1.38
N LYS A 142 15.53 22.17 2.49
CA LYS A 142 16.23 23.18 3.32
C LYS A 142 16.64 22.60 4.67
#